data_AF-A0A0E9QXN2-F1
#
_entry.id   AF-A0A0E9QXN2-F1
#
_cell.length_a   1.000
_cell.length_b   1.000
_cell.length_c   1.000
_cell.angle_alpha   90.00
_cell.angle_beta   90.00
_cell.angle_gamma   90.00
#
_symmetry.space_group_name_H-M   'P 1'
#
loop_
_entity.id
_entity.type
_entity.pdbx_description
1 polymer ?
#
loop_
_entity_poly.entity_id
_entity_poly.type
_entity_poly.pdbx_seq_one_letter_code
_entity_poly.pdbx_strand_id
1 'polypeptide(L)' 'MATVQVSEAEKVYIMHGVRDDLRVDGRGCEDYRHMEIETDVVSNTDGSAKVTLGHTAILVGIKAEIRKPRPMVAR' A
#
# COMPACT_ATOMS: atom_id res chain seq x y z
N MET A 1 9.40 -6.46 -15.23
CA MET A 1 8.03 -6.29 -14.69
C MET A 1 7.08 -6.49 -15.84
N ALA A 2 6.14 -7.42 -15.74
CA ALA A 2 5.16 -7.64 -16.81
C ALA A 2 4.27 -6.39 -16.89
N THR A 3 4.27 -5.72 -18.04
CA THR A 3 3.27 -4.71 -18.35
C THR A 3 1.95 -5.45 -18.51
N VAL A 4 1.05 -5.31 -17.54
CA VAL A 4 -0.29 -5.87 -17.62
C VAL A 4 -0.99 -5.18 -18.79
N GLN A 5 -1.25 -5.92 -19.86
CA GLN A 5 -2.05 -5.44 -20.98
C GLN A 5 -3.52 -5.63 -20.63
N VAL A 6 -4.22 -4.51 -20.42
CA VAL A 6 -5.66 -4.47 -20.21
C VAL A 6 -6.34 -4.41 -21.58
N SER A 7 -7.40 -5.20 -21.78
CA SER A 7 -8.13 -5.20 -23.05
C SER A 7 -8.81 -3.84 -23.31
N GLU A 8 -9.06 -3.51 -24.57
CA GLU A 8 -9.75 -2.26 -24.91
C GLU A 8 -11.16 -2.20 -24.32
N ALA A 9 -11.86 -3.34 -24.25
CA ALA A 9 -13.19 -3.41 -23.64
C ALA A 9 -13.17 -3.10 -22.13
N GLU A 10 -12.18 -3.62 -21.40
CA GLU A 10 -12.01 -3.31 -19.96
C GLU A 10 -11.69 -1.83 -19.73
N LYS A 11 -10.87 -1.22 -20.60
CA LYS A 11 -10.60 0.22 -20.51
C LYS A 11 -11.88 1.04 -20.67
N VAL A 12 -12.69 0.72 -21.68
CA VAL A 12 -13.97 1.41 -21.92
C VAL A 12 -14.91 1.22 -20.73
N TYR A 13 -15.00 0.01 -20.19
CA TYR A 13 -15.81 -0.29 -19.00
C TYR A 13 -15.39 0.55 -17.78
N ILE A 14 -14.10 0.61 -17.48
CA ILE A 14 -13.56 1.42 -16.38
C ILE A 14 -13.87 2.90 -16.60
N MET A 15 -13.66 3.40 -17.82
CA MET A 15 -13.91 4.81 -18.15
C MET A 15 -15.40 5.19 -18.04
N HIS A 16 -16.30 4.27 -18.38
CA HIS A 16 -17.74 4.48 -18.24
C HIS A 16 -18.14 4.47 -16.77
N GLY A 17 -17.66 3.49 -15.99
CA GLY A 17 -17.92 3.43 -14.55
C GLY A 17 -17.48 4.70 -13.81
N VAL A 18 -16.30 5.24 -14.13
CA VAL A 18 -15.82 6.49 -13.51
C VAL A 18 -16.74 7.69 -13.82
N ARG A 19 -17.40 7.74 -14.98
CA ARG A 19 -18.38 8.79 -15.30
C ARG A 19 -19.65 8.68 -14.46
N ASP A 20 -20.00 7.46 -14.07
CA ASP A 20 -21.16 7.15 -13.24
C ASP A 20 -20.80 7.10 -11.73
N ASP A 21 -19.61 7.61 -11.36
CA ASP A 21 -19.03 7.57 -10.01
C ASP A 21 -18.95 6.16 -9.39
N LEU A 22 -18.76 5.14 -10.24
CA LEU A 22 -18.72 3.74 -9.85
C LEU A 22 -17.43 3.05 -10.32
N ARG A 23 -16.69 2.48 -9.38
CA ARG A 23 -15.49 1.69 -9.68
C ARG A 23 -15.83 0.21 -9.90
N VAL A 24 -14.88 -0.54 -10.43
CA VAL A 24 -14.99 -1.99 -10.73
C VAL A 24 -15.39 -2.85 -9.53
N ASP A 25 -15.10 -2.39 -8.32
CA ASP A 25 -15.39 -3.06 -7.05
C ASP A 25 -16.60 -2.45 -6.32
N GLY A 26 -17.39 -1.63 -7.00
CA GLY A 26 -18.64 -1.05 -6.48
C GLY A 26 -18.46 0.14 -5.54
N ARG A 27 -17.23 0.64 -5.37
CA ARG A 27 -16.91 1.80 -4.52
C ARG A 27 -17.01 3.11 -5.30
N GLY A 28 -17.28 4.21 -4.62
CA GLY A 28 -17.25 5.56 -5.21
C GLY A 28 -15.83 5.97 -5.62
N CYS A 29 -15.69 7.03 -6.43
CA CYS A 29 -14.37 7.47 -6.88
C CYS A 29 -13.49 7.99 -5.73
N GLU A 30 -14.10 8.53 -4.67
CA GLU A 30 -13.41 9.06 -3.49
C GLU A 30 -13.27 8.04 -2.34
N ASP A 31 -13.92 6.87 -2.46
CA ASP A 31 -13.93 5.87 -1.41
C ASP A 31 -12.59 5.13 -1.29
N TYR A 32 -12.10 5.06 -0.06
CA TYR A 32 -10.91 4.29 0.27
C TYR A 32 -11.18 2.78 0.29
N ARG A 33 -10.14 1.96 0.14
CA ARG A 33 -10.27 0.50 0.34
C ARG A 33 -10.34 0.23 1.84
N HIS A 34 -11.00 -0.86 2.22
CA HIS A 34 -11.00 -1.29 3.62
C HIS A 34 -9.55 -1.42 4.12
N MET A 35 -9.26 -0.78 5.24
CA MET A 35 -7.94 -0.74 5.86
C MET A 35 -8.00 -1.48 7.19
N GLU A 36 -7.13 -2.46 7.35
CA GLU A 36 -6.91 -3.18 8.60
C GLU A 36 -5.47 -2.96 9.04
N ILE A 37 -5.30 -2.62 10.32
CA ILE A 37 -3.99 -2.38 10.91
C ILE A 37 -3.86 -3.33 12.09
N GLU A 38 -2.88 -4.22 12.01
CA GLU A 38 -2.48 -5.09 13.10
C GLU A 38 -1.10 -4.65 13.59
N THR A 39 -0.98 -4.32 14.87
CA THR A 39 0.29 -4.01 15.54
C THR A 39 0.83 -5.24 16.25
N ASP A 40 2.14 -5.30 16.46
CA ASP A 40 2.82 -6.37 17.19
C ASP A 40 2.66 -7.77 16.55
N VAL A 41 2.75 -7.80 15.21
CA VAL A 41 2.60 -9.03 14.41
C VAL A 41 3.88 -9.86 14.41
N VAL A 42 5.04 -9.22 14.57
CA VAL A 42 6.36 -9.86 14.54
C VAL A 42 7.04 -9.67 15.89
N SER A 43 7.21 -10.77 16.62
CA SER A 43 7.80 -10.79 17.97
C SER A 43 9.31 -10.54 18.01
N ASN A 44 10.01 -10.63 16.88
CA ASN A 44 11.47 -10.47 16.79
C ASN A 44 11.93 -9.04 16.45
N THR A 45 11.00 -8.08 16.45
CA THR A 45 11.27 -6.67 16.12
C THR A 45 10.85 -5.77 17.28
N ASP A 46 11.54 -4.65 17.49
CA ASP A 46 11.22 -3.69 18.56
C ASP A 46 9.85 -3.04 18.36
N GLY A 47 9.38 -3.00 17.11
CA GLY A 47 8.00 -2.69 16.77
C GLY A 47 7.65 -3.26 15.42
N SER A 48 6.40 -3.69 15.24
CA SER A 48 5.90 -4.18 13.96
C SER A 48 4.46 -3.73 13.71
N ALA A 49 4.15 -3.55 12.43
CA ALA A 49 2.80 -3.26 11.96
C ALA A 49 2.55 -3.96 10.62
N LYS A 50 1.44 -4.68 10.53
CA LYS A 50 0.90 -5.21 9.28
C LYS A 50 -0.30 -4.35 8.88
N VAL A 51 -0.24 -3.75 7.70
CA VAL A 51 -1.32 -2.93 7.14
C VAL A 51 -1.86 -3.63 5.90
N THR A 52 -3.14 -3.98 5.93
CA THR A 52 -3.86 -4.54 4.80
C THR A 52 -4.79 -3.48 4.23
N LEU A 53 -4.67 -3.19 2.94
CA LEU A 53 -5.46 -2.21 2.20
C LEU A 53 -6.11 -2.92 1.01
N GLY A 54 -7.28 -3.50 1.24
CA GLY A 54 -7.92 -4.44 0.31
C GLY A 54 -6.96 -5.59 -0.07
N HIS A 55 -6.55 -5.65 -1.34
CA HIS A 55 -5.62 -6.67 -1.85
C HIS A 55 -4.13 -6.36 -1.64
N THR A 56 -3.79 -5.21 -1.06
CA THR A 56 -2.41 -4.81 -0.83
C THR A 56 -2.06 -5.02 0.62
N ALA A 57 -1.11 -5.91 0.91
CA ALA A 57 -0.60 -6.13 2.26
C ALA A 57 0.82 -5.57 2.37
N ILE A 58 1.09 -4.81 3.44
CA ILE A 58 2.38 -4.24 3.75
C ILE A 58 2.75 -4.67 5.17
N LEU A 59 3.97 -5.19 5.35
CA LEU A 59 4.52 -5.51 6.66
C LEU A 59 5.73 -4.61 6.92
N VAL A 60 5.71 -3.89 8.04
CA VAL A 60 6.79 -3.01 8.48
C VAL A 60 7.30 -3.49 9.83
N GLY A 61 8.62 -3.58 9.96
CA GLY A 61 9.32 -3.88 11.20
C GLY A 61 10.36 -2.82 11.49
N ILE A 62 10.44 -2.39 12.74
CA ILE A 62 11.43 -1.45 13.25
C ILE A 62 12.42 -2.23 14.10
N LYS A 63 13.71 -1.98 13.85
CA LYS A 63 14.80 -2.50 14.68
C LYS A 63 15.74 -1.38 15.05
N ALA A 64 15.91 -1.15 16.35
CA ALA A 64 16.79 -0.13 16.89
C ALA A 64 18.16 -0.73 17.22
N GLU A 65 19.22 -0.07 16.79
CA GLU A 65 20.60 -0.44 17.12
C GLU A 65 21.37 0.80 17.60
N ILE A 66 22.17 0.64 18.65
CA ILE A 66 23.08 1.70 19.10
C ILE A 66 24.29 1.70 18.17
N ARG A 67 24.51 2.81 17.46
CA ARG A 67 25.67 3.01 16.58
C ARG A 67 26.34 4.36 16.83
N LYS A 68 27.63 4.44 16.51
CA LYS A 68 28.37 5.71 16.48
C LYS A 68 27.89 6.56 15.29
N PRO A 69 27.66 7.86 15.47
CA PRO A 69 27.24 8.75 14.38
C PRO A 69 28.32 8.80 13.29
N ARG A 70 27.89 8.89 12.03
CA ARG A 70 28.81 9.08 10.90
C ARG A 70 29.47 10.46 11.04
N PRO A 71 30.81 10.57 10.95
CA PRO A 71 31.47 11.86 11.06
C PRO A 71 30.98 12.78 9.93
N MET A 72 30.54 13.98 10.29
CA MET A 72 30.27 15.04 9.32
C MET A 72 31.61 15.50 8.74
N VAL A 73 31.87 15.17 7.48
CA VAL A 73 32.97 15.77 6.73
C VAL A 73 32.54 17.21 6.43
N ALA A 74 33.08 18.18 7.16
CA ALA A 74 32.98 19.58 6.78
C ALA A 74 33.66 19.72 5.41
N ARG A 75 32.88 20.19 4.42
CA ARG A 75 33.39 20.53 3.09
C ARG A 75 34.23 21.81 3.15
#